data_AF-A0A7S0AXU2-F1
#
_entry.id   AF-A0A7S0AXU2-F1
#
_cell.length_a   1.000
_cell.length_b   1.000
_cell.length_c   1.000
_cell.angle_alpha   90.00
_cell.angle_beta   90.00
_cell.angle_gamma   90.00
#
_symmetry.space_group_name_H-M   'P 1'
#
loop_
_entity.id
_entity.type
_entity.pdbx_description
1 polymer ?
#
loop_
_entity_poly.entity_id
_entity_poly.type
_entity_poly.pdbx_seq_one_letter_code
_entity_poly.pdbx_strand_id
1 'polypeptide(L)'
;RKPVFANANDMKDRLRQHLSKKYYNVFDQYKTTGMWQAIARHAFFENFTLLVISVSAFWIAFDTDTNPAVILYQAPALYQVVEHLFCSYFTLELLIRFMAFRSKWSCFRDPWFCFDLLLVIVTVSETWVM
;
A
#
# COMPACT_ATOMS: atom_id res chain seq x y z
N ARG A 1 -26.58 50.67 -2.88
CA ARG A 1 -26.42 49.35 -2.22
C ARG A 1 -26.03 48.35 -3.31
N LYS A 2 -24.73 48.02 -3.45
CA LYS A 2 -24.25 47.13 -4.53
C LYS A 2 -24.59 45.66 -4.18
N PRO A 3 -25.04 44.83 -5.13
CA PRO A 3 -25.50 43.48 -4.84
C PRO A 3 -24.31 42.56 -4.49
N VAL A 4 -24.44 41.83 -3.39
CA VAL A 4 -23.46 40.88 -2.82
C VAL A 4 -23.34 39.58 -3.64
N PHE A 5 -24.18 39.40 -4.67
CA PHE A 5 -24.38 38.14 -5.39
C PHE A 5 -23.47 37.93 -6.63
N ALA A 6 -22.48 38.77 -6.89
CA ALA A 6 -21.49 38.54 -7.96
C ALA A 6 -20.55 37.32 -7.68
N ASN A 7 -20.64 36.69 -6.51
CA ASN A 7 -19.72 35.64 -6.07
C ASN A 7 -20.11 34.20 -6.43
N ALA A 8 -21.31 33.93 -6.96
CA ALA A 8 -21.73 32.55 -7.21
C ALA A 8 -20.99 31.89 -8.39
N ASN A 9 -20.74 32.64 -9.47
CA ASN A 9 -19.97 32.15 -10.61
C ASN A 9 -18.46 32.13 -10.28
N ASP A 10 -17.94 33.18 -9.65
CA ASP A 10 -16.55 33.22 -9.17
C ASP A 10 -16.23 32.10 -8.19
N MET A 11 -17.17 31.72 -7.32
CA MET A 11 -16.98 30.62 -6.37
C MET A 11 -17.01 29.25 -7.07
N LYS A 12 -17.85 29.07 -8.10
CA LYS A 12 -17.84 27.87 -8.94
C LYS A 12 -16.53 27.72 -9.72
N ASP A 13 -15.98 28.81 -10.24
CA ASP A 13 -14.73 28.78 -10.99
C ASP A 13 -13.51 28.57 -10.08
N ARG A 14 -13.50 29.15 -8.87
CA ARG A 14 -12.51 28.80 -7.84
C ARG A 14 -12.61 27.35 -7.39
N LEU A 15 -13.84 26.83 -7.20
CA LEU A 15 -14.05 25.41 -6.91
C LEU A 15 -13.55 24.51 -8.04
N ARG A 16 -13.86 24.83 -9.31
CA ARG A 16 -13.33 24.09 -10.47
C ARG A 16 -11.82 24.13 -10.55
N GLN A 17 -11.19 25.27 -10.28
CA GLN A 17 -9.72 25.38 -10.26
C GLN A 17 -9.09 24.55 -9.13
N HIS A 18 -9.72 24.48 -7.95
CA HIS A 18 -9.24 23.65 -6.84
C HIS A 18 -9.53 22.15 -7.05
N LEU A 19 -10.67 21.82 -7.66
CA LEU A 19 -11.06 20.45 -8.01
C LEU A 19 -10.33 19.92 -9.27
N SER A 20 -9.72 20.79 -10.07
CA SER A 20 -8.87 20.42 -11.22
C SER A 20 -7.47 19.95 -10.81
N LYS A 21 -7.16 19.85 -9.51
CA LYS A 21 -6.00 19.05 -9.07
C LYS A 21 -6.28 17.62 -9.47
N LYS A 22 -5.57 17.13 -10.49
CA LYS A 22 -5.55 15.71 -10.90
C LYS A 22 -5.60 14.85 -9.63
N TYR A 23 -6.63 14.02 -9.51
CA TYR A 23 -6.75 13.06 -8.42
C TYR A 23 -5.45 12.27 -8.38
N TYR A 24 -4.76 12.28 -7.24
CA TYR A 24 -3.49 11.58 -7.11
C TYR A 24 -3.70 10.11 -7.44
N ASN A 25 -3.03 9.63 -8.49
CA ASN A 25 -3.11 8.24 -8.87
C ASN A 25 -1.69 7.69 -9.02
N VAL A 26 -1.33 6.73 -8.18
CA VAL A 26 -0.02 6.07 -8.19
C VAL A 26 0.26 5.45 -9.57
N PHE A 27 -0.79 5.03 -10.28
CA PHE A 27 -0.69 4.48 -11.63
C PHE A 27 -0.12 5.48 -12.67
N ASP A 28 -0.24 6.80 -12.46
CA ASP A 28 0.34 7.82 -13.35
C ASP A 28 1.88 7.81 -13.30
N GLN A 29 2.48 7.28 -12.24
CA GLN A 29 3.93 7.19 -12.05
C GLN A 29 4.55 5.88 -12.58
N TYR A 30 3.70 4.94 -13.01
CA TYR A 30 4.15 3.67 -13.58
C TYR A 30 4.63 3.83 -15.03
N LYS A 31 5.44 2.87 -15.48
CA LYS A 31 5.87 2.78 -16.89
C LYS A 31 4.67 2.69 -17.82
N THR A 32 4.83 3.13 -19.06
CA THR A 32 3.76 3.05 -20.07
C THR A 32 3.62 1.66 -20.68
N THR A 33 4.66 0.82 -20.58
CA THR A 33 4.73 -0.52 -21.18
C THR A 33 5.41 -1.51 -20.24
N GLY A 34 4.96 -2.77 -20.23
CA GLY A 34 5.62 -3.88 -19.55
C GLY A 34 4.68 -4.72 -18.69
N MET A 35 5.06 -5.99 -18.44
CA MET A 35 4.24 -6.94 -17.68
C MET A 35 4.01 -6.49 -16.23
N TRP A 36 5.03 -5.93 -15.58
CA TRP A 36 4.95 -5.51 -14.17
C TRP A 36 3.96 -4.36 -13.93
N GLN A 37 3.88 -3.39 -14.85
CA GLN A 37 2.87 -2.34 -14.76
C GLN A 37 1.47 -2.88 -15.06
N ALA A 38 1.33 -3.81 -16.01
CA ALA A 38 0.04 -4.41 -16.33
C ALA A 38 -0.54 -5.16 -15.12
N ILE A 39 0.31 -5.92 -14.41
CA ILE A 39 -0.06 -6.61 -13.16
C ILE A 39 -0.39 -5.59 -12.07
N ALA A 40 0.48 -4.60 -11.83
CA ALA A 40 0.29 -3.63 -10.76
C ALA A 40 -0.92 -2.69 -10.95
N ARG A 41 -1.41 -2.49 -12.18
CA ARG A 41 -2.64 -1.72 -12.46
C ARG A 41 -3.91 -2.57 -12.46
N HIS A 42 -3.78 -3.89 -12.32
CA HIS A 42 -4.93 -4.78 -12.40
C HIS A 42 -5.73 -4.72 -11.09
N ALA A 43 -7.02 -4.40 -11.15
CA ALA A 43 -7.87 -4.28 -9.96
C ALA A 43 -7.93 -5.57 -9.13
N PHE A 44 -7.77 -6.73 -9.76
CA PHE A 44 -7.63 -8.01 -9.04
C PHE A 44 -6.42 -8.02 -8.11
N PHE A 45 -5.28 -7.47 -8.54
CA PHE A 45 -4.06 -7.43 -7.73
C PHE A 45 -4.25 -6.52 -6.51
N GLU A 46 -4.84 -5.34 -6.70
CA GLU A 46 -5.15 -4.41 -5.61
C GLU A 46 -6.13 -5.02 -4.59
N ASN A 47 -7.25 -5.58 -5.05
CA ASN A 47 -8.22 -6.23 -4.18
C ASN A 47 -7.66 -7.46 -3.47
N PHE A 48 -6.81 -8.23 -4.15
CA PHE A 48 -6.17 -9.41 -3.56
C PHE A 48 -5.17 -9.00 -2.48
N THR A 49 -4.34 -7.99 -2.72
CA THR A 49 -3.49 -7.40 -1.68
C THR A 49 -4.29 -6.93 -0.47
N LEU A 50 -5.39 -6.21 -0.68
CA LEU A 50 -6.23 -5.73 0.43
C LEU A 50 -6.82 -6.89 1.23
N LEU A 51 -7.20 -7.98 0.55
CA LEU A 51 -7.65 -9.21 1.20
C LEU A 51 -6.51 -9.82 2.03
N VAL A 52 -5.31 -9.94 1.49
CA VAL A 52 -4.15 -10.50 2.21
C VAL A 52 -3.81 -9.66 3.45
N ILE A 53 -3.86 -8.33 3.37
CA ILE A 53 -3.68 -7.42 4.53
C ILE A 53 -4.76 -7.66 5.58
N SER A 54 -6.01 -7.83 5.15
CA SER A 54 -7.12 -8.10 6.07
C SER A 54 -6.94 -9.44 6.79
N VAL A 55 -6.53 -10.47 6.05
CA VAL A 55 -6.26 -11.80 6.60
C VAL A 55 -5.04 -11.76 7.53
N SER A 56 -3.97 -11.02 7.19
CA SER A 56 -2.80 -10.91 8.06
C SER A 56 -3.12 -10.17 9.37
N ALA A 57 -3.94 -9.12 9.33
CA ALA A 57 -4.41 -8.44 10.53
C ALA A 57 -5.26 -9.36 11.42
N PHE A 58 -6.14 -10.15 10.80
CA PHE A 58 -6.94 -11.15 11.52
C PHE A 58 -6.06 -12.26 12.12
N TRP A 59 -5.01 -12.67 11.40
CA TRP A 59 -4.04 -13.64 11.88
C TRP A 59 -3.31 -13.13 13.13
N ILE A 60 -2.81 -11.89 13.12
CA ILE A 60 -2.16 -11.28 14.29
C ILE A 60 -3.11 -11.26 15.50
N ALA A 61 -4.38 -10.91 15.29
CA ALA A 61 -5.37 -10.92 16.36
C ALA A 61 -5.60 -12.33 16.91
N PHE A 62 -5.70 -13.33 16.04
CA PHE A 62 -5.87 -14.72 16.43
C PHE A 62 -4.64 -15.28 17.16
N ASP A 63 -3.44 -14.98 16.66
CA ASP A 63 -2.17 -15.40 17.27
C ASP A 63 -2.00 -14.79 18.65
N THR A 64 -2.32 -13.51 18.82
CA THR A 64 -2.26 -12.80 20.11
C THR A 64 -3.12 -13.49 21.20
N ASP A 65 -4.28 -14.04 20.83
CA ASP A 65 -5.20 -14.69 21.77
C ASP A 65 -4.90 -16.18 22.01
N THR A 66 -4.30 -16.88 21.03
CA THR A 66 -4.15 -18.34 21.08
C THR A 66 -2.72 -18.82 21.33
N ASN A 67 -1.72 -17.97 21.12
CA ASN A 67 -0.32 -18.35 21.21
C ASN A 67 0.28 -17.88 22.56
N PRO A 68 0.66 -18.81 23.46
CA PRO A 68 1.33 -18.44 24.70
C PRO A 68 2.80 -18.04 24.50
N ALA A 69 3.34 -18.22 23.30
CA ALA A 69 4.70 -17.80 22.97
C ALA A 69 4.73 -16.32 22.60
N VAL A 70 5.52 -15.54 23.34
CA VAL A 70 5.75 -14.10 23.07
C VAL A 70 6.68 -13.90 21.86
N ILE A 71 7.39 -14.95 21.45
CA ILE A 71 8.46 -14.91 20.45
C ILE A 71 8.15 -15.94 19.36
N LEU A 72 8.20 -15.48 18.11
CA LEU A 72 7.99 -16.26 16.89
C LEU A 72 8.78 -17.58 16.82
N TYR A 73 10.05 -17.54 17.22
CA TYR A 73 10.91 -18.72 17.23
C TYR A 73 10.41 -19.84 18.17
N GLN A 74 9.65 -19.48 19.21
CA GLN A 74 9.07 -20.43 20.16
C GLN A 74 7.66 -20.87 19.75
N ALA A 75 7.05 -20.21 18.77
CA ALA A 75 5.74 -20.56 18.24
C ALA A 75 5.81 -21.89 17.47
N PRO A 76 4.71 -22.67 17.45
CA PRO A 76 4.63 -23.88 16.64
C PRO A 76 4.95 -23.60 15.16
N ALA A 77 5.56 -24.57 14.47
CA ALA A 77 6.03 -24.41 13.09
C ALA A 77 4.97 -23.87 12.10
N LEU A 78 3.67 -24.10 12.37
CA LEU A 78 2.58 -23.56 11.56
C LEU A 78 2.54 -22.02 11.58
N TYR A 79 2.75 -21.39 12.75
CA TYR A 79 2.74 -19.94 12.89
C TYR A 79 3.92 -19.30 12.15
N GLN A 80 5.11 -19.89 12.30
CA GLN A 80 6.32 -19.45 11.57
C GLN A 80 6.12 -19.53 10.05
N VAL A 81 5.58 -20.64 9.54
CA VAL A 81 5.35 -20.82 8.09
C VAL A 81 4.36 -19.79 7.56
N VAL A 82 3.27 -19.52 8.28
CA VAL A 82 2.26 -18.54 7.86
C VAL A 82 2.84 -17.13 7.82
N GLU A 83 3.65 -16.75 8.79
CA GLU A 83 4.30 -15.44 8.78
C GLU A 83 5.36 -15.28 7.70
N HIS A 84 6.20 -16.29 7.48
CA HIS A 84 7.12 -16.28 6.34
C HIS A 84 6.37 -16.18 5.01
N LEU A 85 5.19 -16.79 4.89
CA LEU A 85 4.34 -16.67 3.71
C LEU A 85 3.85 -15.23 3.52
N PHE A 86 3.31 -14.58 4.56
CA PHE A 86 2.89 -13.19 4.48
C PHE A 86 4.04 -12.25 4.16
N CYS A 87 5.18 -12.40 4.84
CA CYS A 87 6.39 -11.62 4.61
C CYS A 87 6.87 -11.76 3.16
N SER A 88 6.91 -12.99 2.63
CA SER A 88 7.27 -13.25 1.23
C SER A 88 6.29 -12.60 0.25
N TYR A 89 4.99 -12.66 0.53
CA TYR A 89 3.96 -12.07 -0.31
C TYR A 89 4.09 -10.54 -0.38
N PHE A 90 4.16 -9.86 0.77
CA PHE A 90 4.31 -8.40 0.81
C PHE A 90 5.62 -7.93 0.17
N THR A 91 6.70 -8.70 0.34
CA THR A 91 7.98 -8.42 -0.31
C THR A 91 7.87 -8.52 -1.84
N LEU A 92 7.23 -9.57 -2.35
CA LEU A 92 7.00 -9.75 -3.79
C LEU A 92 6.08 -8.66 -4.35
N GLU A 93 5.02 -8.31 -3.63
CA GLU A 93 4.11 -7.25 -4.01
C GLU A 93 4.83 -5.91 -4.15
N LEU A 94 5.61 -5.53 -3.14
CA LEU A 94 6.40 -4.31 -3.14
C LEU A 94 7.42 -4.31 -4.28
N LEU A 95 8.03 -5.46 -4.57
CA LEU A 95 8.96 -5.62 -5.70
C LEU A 95 8.26 -5.42 -7.05
N ILE A 96 7.05 -5.98 -7.22
CA ILE A 96 6.22 -5.78 -8.42
C ILE A 96 5.89 -4.29 -8.60
N ARG A 97 5.42 -3.61 -7.55
CA ARG A 97 5.15 -2.16 -7.57
C ARG A 97 6.41 -1.37 -7.90
N PHE A 98 7.54 -1.69 -7.25
CA PHE A 98 8.84 -1.07 -7.49
C PHE A 98 9.32 -1.22 -8.95
N MET A 99 9.09 -2.39 -9.57
CA MET A 99 9.42 -2.63 -10.98
C MET A 99 8.46 -1.90 -11.94
N ALA A 100 7.21 -1.67 -11.54
CA ALA A 100 6.22 -0.92 -12.28
C ALA A 100 6.51 0.59 -12.36
N PHE A 101 7.13 1.19 -11.33
CA PHE A 101 7.51 2.61 -11.34
C PHE A 101 8.48 2.97 -12.48
N ARG A 102 8.23 4.11 -13.14
CA ARG A 102 9.08 4.62 -14.23
C ARG A 102 10.42 5.15 -13.72
N SER A 103 10.42 5.83 -12.58
CA SER A 103 11.62 6.38 -11.94
C SER A 103 11.73 5.88 -10.50
N LYS A 104 12.91 5.39 -10.11
CA LYS A 104 13.16 4.88 -8.75
C LYS A 104 13.08 5.98 -7.69
N TRP A 105 13.39 7.22 -8.06
CA TRP A 105 13.24 8.39 -7.19
C TRP A 105 11.78 8.79 -6.99
N SER A 106 10.92 8.58 -7.98
CA SER A 106 9.47 8.81 -7.83
C SER A 106 8.87 7.84 -6.82
N CYS A 107 9.40 6.62 -6.74
CA CYS A 107 9.01 5.60 -5.78
C CYS A 107 9.14 6.08 -4.32
N PHE A 108 10.27 6.68 -3.95
CA PHE A 108 10.51 7.20 -2.59
C PHE A 108 9.78 8.52 -2.29
N ARG A 109 9.21 9.16 -3.31
CA ARG A 109 8.42 10.37 -3.14
C ARG A 109 6.92 10.07 -3.02
N ASP A 110 6.51 8.84 -3.33
CA ASP A 110 5.15 8.36 -3.09
C ASP A 110 4.97 7.97 -1.61
N PRO A 111 4.10 8.66 -0.86
CA PRO A 111 3.87 8.34 0.55
C PRO A 111 3.32 6.94 0.77
N TRP A 112 2.49 6.45 -0.16
CA TRP A 112 1.87 5.12 -0.07
C TRP A 112 2.91 4.02 -0.24
N PHE A 113 3.77 4.13 -1.26
CA PHE A 113 4.89 3.21 -1.42
C PHE A 113 5.85 3.25 -0.22
N CYS A 114 6.16 4.43 0.33
CA CYS A 114 7.02 4.53 1.51
C CYS A 114 6.41 3.87 2.75
N PHE A 115 5.10 3.96 2.91
CA PHE A 115 4.37 3.25 3.96
C PHE A 115 4.47 1.73 3.78
N ASP A 116 4.19 1.22 2.58
CA ASP A 116 4.31 -0.20 2.26
C ASP A 116 5.75 -0.71 2.47
N LEU A 117 6.75 0.07 2.05
CA LEU A 117 8.17 -0.24 2.26
C LEU A 117 8.53 -0.34 3.75
N LEU A 118 8.03 0.58 4.58
CA LEU A 118 8.27 0.55 6.01
C LEU A 118 7.64 -0.68 6.66
N LEU A 119 6.41 -1.04 6.28
CA LEU A 119 5.76 -2.27 6.76
C LEU A 119 6.55 -3.53 6.39
N VAL A 120 7.04 -3.62 5.16
CA VAL A 120 7.89 -4.74 4.72
C VAL A 120 9.21 -4.78 5.50
N ILE A 121 9.84 -3.63 5.75
CA ILE A 121 11.08 -3.58 6.55
C ILE A 121 10.82 -4.06 7.98
N VAL A 122 9.73 -3.59 8.62
CA VAL A 122 9.38 -4.00 9.98
C VAL A 122 9.13 -5.51 10.04
N THR A 123 8.31 -6.04 9.14
CA THR A 123 8.01 -7.49 9.09
C THR A 123 9.24 -8.33 8.80
N VAL A 124 10.10 -7.95 7.86
CA VAL A 124 11.38 -8.64 7.63
C VAL A 124 12.28 -8.57 8.87
N SER A 125 12.34 -7.41 9.54
CA SER A 125 13.15 -7.29 10.75
C SER A 125 12.62 -8.16 11.89
N GLU A 126 11.30 -8.24 12.05
CA GLU A 126 10.67 -9.12 13.03
C GLU A 126 10.98 -10.58 12.73
N THR A 127 10.82 -11.01 11.49
CA THR A 127 11.03 -12.42 11.10
C THR A 127 12.50 -12.87 11.15
N TRP A 128 13.46 -11.97 10.91
CA TRP A 128 14.87 -12.34 10.78
C TRP A 128 15.75 -11.91 11.97
N VAL A 129 15.33 -10.92 12.77
CA VAL A 129 16.12 -10.33 13.86
C VAL A 129 15.57 -10.67 15.24
N MET A 130 14.26 -10.93 15.38
CA MET A 130 13.60 -11.31 16.65
C MET A 130 13.32 -12.82 16.71
#